data_AF-A0A845WN21-F1
#
_entry.id   AF-A0A845WN21-F1
#
_cell.length_a   1.000
_cell.length_b   1.000
_cell.length_c   1.000
_cell.angle_alpha   90.00
_cell.angle_beta   90.00
_cell.angle_gamma   90.00
#
_symmetry.space_group_name_H-M   'P 1'
#
loop_
_entity.id
_entity.type
_entity.pdbx_description
1 polymer ?
#
loop_
_entity_poly.entity_id
_entity_poly.type
_entity_poly.pdbx_seq_one_letter_code
_entity_poly.pdbx_strand_id
1 'polypeptide(L)'
;METFVLREWNQPGVDFEFYYGNERIINTIYKKDTIEDAVPIHLKLKNKSEKKIKFKAPEEQKVSENEYHILVKFPQGVMLDLRESEIESSGGWEVAYGVVKDSTSNAPFESIYFLKKEEQELEGRGVEGDNVVLPPLQKFCADPGYEDDSTNVELWYGPLLEYMKEEGTWCPLNPNNEGVPVYVSKTITVADPKGKGNIPLHVGFKGSNTILNDGKEQNQLTLRITNTGERGKLSFTDNEPFKVWFETGEEQEKPYALAEVEKVKGIRVEPADLRKWKANQETDGKWLISPEKISQGLSELEYIELEIKNIVTNHPTGKANLYLEYGG
;
A
#
# COMPACT_ATOMS: atom_id res chain seq x y z
N MET A 1 -38.70 10.74 -22.77
CA MET A 1 -37.47 10.98 -21.99
C MET A 1 -36.76 9.65 -21.90
N GLU A 2 -35.69 9.49 -22.65
CA GLU A 2 -34.84 8.30 -22.56
C GLU A 2 -33.82 8.53 -21.45
N THR A 3 -33.79 7.60 -20.51
CA THR A 3 -32.79 7.55 -19.44
C THR A 3 -31.55 6.87 -20.00
N PHE A 4 -30.45 7.61 -20.13
CA PHE A 4 -29.15 7.01 -20.44
C PHE A 4 -28.55 6.44 -19.16
N VAL A 5 -28.38 5.11 -19.14
CA VAL A 5 -27.54 4.42 -18.15
C VAL A 5 -26.10 4.55 -18.65
N LEU A 6 -25.26 5.27 -17.90
CA LEU A 6 -23.81 5.16 -18.06
C LEU A 6 -23.41 3.73 -17.67
N ARG A 7 -23.29 2.83 -18.66
CA ARG A 7 -22.58 1.57 -18.45
C ARG A 7 -21.11 1.92 -18.33
N GLU A 8 -20.56 1.79 -17.13
CA GLU A 8 -19.12 1.59 -16.99
C GLU A 8 -18.73 0.47 -17.95
N TRP A 9 -17.81 0.75 -18.86
CA TRP A 9 -17.24 -0.29 -19.70
C TRP A 9 -16.59 -1.32 -18.76
N ASN A 10 -17.24 -2.47 -18.61
CA ASN A 10 -16.74 -3.61 -17.85
C ASN A 10 -15.60 -4.26 -18.65
N GLN A 11 -14.52 -3.52 -18.92
CA GLN A 11 -13.38 -4.01 -19.68
C GLN A 11 -12.69 -5.11 -18.87
N PRO A 12 -12.42 -6.28 -19.47
CA PRO A 12 -11.65 -7.32 -18.81
C PRO A 12 -10.27 -6.78 -18.42
N GLY A 13 -9.83 -7.11 -17.21
CA GLY A 13 -8.70 -6.40 -16.61
C GLY A 13 -8.22 -6.99 -15.31
N VAL A 14 -6.94 -6.79 -15.06
CA VAL A 14 -6.29 -7.05 -13.79
C VAL A 14 -6.06 -5.72 -13.09
N ASP A 15 -6.35 -5.67 -11.80
CA ASP A 15 -5.96 -4.58 -10.92
C ASP A 15 -4.78 -5.03 -10.04
N PHE A 16 -4.02 -4.08 -9.49
CA PHE A 16 -2.87 -4.38 -8.64
C PHE A 16 -2.90 -3.71 -7.27
N GLU A 17 -2.25 -4.34 -6.31
CA GLU A 17 -1.99 -3.81 -4.99
C GLU A 17 -0.56 -4.16 -4.58
N PHE A 18 0.21 -3.15 -4.18
CA PHE A 18 1.43 -3.38 -3.43
C PHE A 18 1.08 -3.61 -1.97
N TYR A 19 1.72 -4.56 -1.30
CA TYR A 19 1.55 -4.70 0.13
C TYR A 19 2.74 -5.33 0.85
N TYR A 20 2.81 -5.07 2.14
CA TYR A 20 3.78 -5.71 3.04
C TYR A 20 3.08 -6.75 3.94
N GLY A 21 3.71 -7.91 4.14
CA GLY A 21 3.24 -8.96 5.04
C GLY A 21 1.80 -9.43 4.74
N ASN A 22 0.91 -9.39 5.73
CA ASN A 22 -0.48 -9.88 5.58
C ASN A 22 -1.45 -8.84 4.98
N GLU A 23 -1.05 -8.16 3.90
CA GLU A 23 -1.88 -7.18 3.17
C GLU A 23 -2.33 -5.97 4.00
N ARG A 24 -1.51 -5.55 4.96
CA ARG A 24 -1.93 -4.56 5.98
C ARG A 24 -1.65 -3.13 5.60
N ILE A 25 -0.60 -2.98 4.81
CA ILE A 25 -0.06 -1.74 4.28
C ILE A 25 -0.24 -1.89 2.80
N ILE A 26 -1.09 -1.08 2.19
CA ILE A 26 -1.45 -1.23 0.78
C ILE A 26 -1.03 0.02 0.04
N ASN A 27 -0.46 -0.14 -1.16
CA ASN A 27 -0.10 0.95 -2.07
C ASN A 27 0.75 2.03 -1.41
N THR A 28 1.73 1.60 -0.62
CA THR A 28 2.75 2.46 -0.01
C THR A 28 4.11 1.90 -0.36
N ILE A 29 5.05 2.76 -0.76
CA ILE A 29 6.47 2.42 -0.91
C ILE A 29 7.25 3.31 0.07
N TYR A 30 8.16 2.72 0.84
CA TYR A 30 9.00 3.49 1.76
C TYR A 30 10.22 4.07 1.08
N LYS A 31 10.55 5.31 1.46
CA LYS A 31 11.86 5.90 1.23
C LYS A 31 12.89 5.21 2.14
N LYS A 32 14.07 4.94 1.60
CA LYS A 32 15.20 4.35 2.32
C LYS A 32 16.50 4.98 1.88
N ASP A 33 17.45 5.13 2.80
CA ASP A 33 18.77 5.66 2.47
C ASP A 33 19.59 4.69 1.61
N THR A 34 19.35 3.38 1.78
CA THR A 34 19.99 2.30 1.02
C THR A 34 18.97 1.25 0.61
N ILE A 35 19.23 0.55 -0.50
CA ILE A 35 18.35 -0.54 -0.97
C ILE A 35 18.38 -1.75 -0.03
N GLU A 36 19.44 -1.93 0.74
CA GLU A 36 19.61 -3.00 1.72
C GLU A 36 18.66 -2.85 2.92
N ASP A 37 18.21 -1.63 3.22
CA ASP A 37 17.26 -1.35 4.29
C ASP A 37 15.79 -1.51 3.85
N ALA A 38 15.55 -1.88 2.58
CA ALA A 38 14.22 -2.07 2.03
C ALA A 38 13.58 -3.34 2.61
N VAL A 39 12.33 -3.19 3.07
CA VAL A 39 11.51 -4.33 3.49
C VAL A 39 10.93 -4.98 2.24
N PRO A 40 10.89 -6.32 2.13
CA PRO A 40 10.27 -7.01 1.00
C PRO A 40 8.80 -6.63 0.83
N ILE A 41 8.41 -6.29 -0.41
CA ILE A 41 7.04 -5.91 -0.76
C ILE A 41 6.46 -6.91 -1.74
N HIS A 42 5.18 -7.22 -1.61
CA HIS A 42 4.47 -8.09 -2.53
C HIS A 42 3.70 -7.26 -3.56
N LEU A 43 3.65 -7.75 -4.79
CA LEU A 43 2.71 -7.30 -5.81
C LEU A 43 1.61 -8.36 -5.96
N LYS A 44 0.38 -7.96 -5.69
CA LYS A 44 -0.81 -8.80 -5.89
C LYS A 44 -1.64 -8.26 -7.03
N LEU A 45 -2.09 -9.19 -7.85
CA LEU A 45 -2.89 -9.00 -9.04
C LEU A 45 -4.27 -9.62 -8.82
N LYS A 46 -5.31 -8.83 -9.07
CA LYS A 46 -6.70 -9.23 -8.87
C LYS A 46 -7.47 -9.09 -10.17
N ASN A 47 -8.26 -10.08 -10.55
CA ASN A 47 -9.18 -9.93 -11.67
C ASN A 47 -10.34 -9.01 -11.27
N LYS A 48 -10.45 -7.85 -11.91
CA LYS A 48 -11.55 -6.89 -11.67
C LYS A 48 -12.76 -7.12 -12.57
N SER A 49 -12.69 -8.10 -13.47
CA SER A 49 -13.70 -8.37 -14.47
C SER A 49 -14.51 -9.63 -14.17
N GLU A 50 -15.70 -9.76 -14.72
CA GLU A 50 -16.52 -10.98 -14.57
C GLU A 50 -16.00 -12.16 -15.41
N LYS A 51 -15.10 -11.90 -16.36
CA LYS A 51 -14.53 -12.91 -17.24
C LYS A 51 -13.27 -13.47 -16.62
N LYS A 52 -12.98 -14.75 -16.85
CA LYS A 52 -11.69 -15.31 -16.48
C LYS A 52 -10.57 -14.61 -17.23
N ILE A 53 -9.43 -14.46 -16.58
CA ILE A 53 -8.18 -13.98 -17.17
C ILE A 53 -7.18 -15.11 -17.15
N LYS A 54 -6.34 -15.21 -18.18
CA LYS A 54 -5.28 -16.21 -18.27
C LYS A 54 -3.95 -15.53 -18.47
N PHE A 55 -2.99 -15.93 -17.65
CA PHE A 55 -1.56 -15.77 -17.88
C PHE A 55 -1.14 -16.91 -18.79
N LYS A 56 -1.09 -16.67 -20.11
CA LYS A 56 -0.73 -17.70 -21.09
C LYS A 56 0.73 -18.13 -20.88
N ALA A 57 1.03 -19.42 -20.93
CA ALA A 57 2.43 -19.86 -20.89
C ALA A 57 3.22 -19.24 -22.07
N PRO A 58 4.41 -18.68 -21.83
CA PRO A 58 5.20 -18.09 -22.88
C PRO A 58 5.82 -19.15 -23.79
N GLU A 59 6.10 -18.76 -25.03
CA GLU A 59 6.87 -19.57 -25.97
C GLU A 59 8.34 -19.60 -25.55
N GLU A 60 8.86 -18.45 -25.10
CA GLU A 60 10.20 -18.32 -24.52
C GLU A 60 10.13 -18.18 -23.00
N GLN A 61 10.88 -19.01 -22.29
CA GLN A 61 10.96 -18.97 -20.82
C GLN A 61 11.84 -17.82 -20.31
N LYS A 62 11.81 -16.67 -21.00
CA LYS A 62 12.62 -15.48 -20.76
C LYS A 62 11.84 -14.20 -21.05
N VAL A 63 11.94 -13.21 -20.16
CA VAL A 63 11.24 -11.92 -20.33
C VAL A 63 11.80 -11.12 -21.51
N SER A 64 10.90 -10.52 -22.31
CA SER A 64 11.25 -9.53 -23.33
C SER A 64 10.12 -8.52 -23.57
N GLU A 65 10.35 -7.50 -24.39
CA GLU A 65 9.31 -6.53 -24.80
C GLU A 65 8.12 -7.15 -25.54
N ASN A 66 8.26 -8.36 -26.08
CA ASN A 66 7.16 -9.09 -26.72
C ASN A 66 6.70 -10.29 -25.89
N GLU A 67 7.41 -10.62 -24.82
CA GLU A 67 7.21 -11.84 -24.04
C GLU A 67 7.12 -11.47 -22.55
N TYR A 68 5.95 -10.96 -22.16
CA TYR A 68 5.63 -10.58 -20.79
C TYR A 68 4.10 -10.57 -20.56
N HIS A 69 3.69 -10.72 -19.31
CA HIS A 69 2.27 -10.66 -18.91
C HIS A 69 1.85 -9.28 -18.46
N ILE A 70 2.70 -8.64 -17.64
CA ILE A 70 2.44 -7.31 -17.10
C ILE A 70 3.74 -6.49 -17.05
N LEU A 71 3.58 -5.18 -17.16
CA LEU A 71 4.66 -4.21 -17.05
C LEU A 71 4.24 -3.16 -16.02
N VAL A 72 5.03 -3.00 -14.96
CA VAL A 72 4.82 -1.95 -13.97
C VAL A 72 5.76 -0.79 -14.26
N LYS A 73 5.23 0.43 -14.33
CA LYS A 73 5.98 1.65 -14.61
C LYS A 73 5.90 2.65 -13.45
N PHE A 74 7.06 3.19 -13.10
CA PHE A 74 7.26 4.23 -12.10
C PHE A 74 7.79 5.48 -12.80
N PRO A 75 7.27 6.68 -12.49
CA PRO A 75 7.89 7.91 -12.93
C PRO A 75 9.37 7.94 -12.53
N GLN A 76 10.24 8.42 -13.42
CA GLN A 76 11.67 8.48 -13.14
C GLN A 76 11.97 9.26 -11.85
N GLY A 77 12.88 8.73 -11.02
CA GLY A 77 13.34 9.36 -9.79
C GLY A 77 12.45 9.09 -8.58
N VAL A 78 11.39 8.30 -8.74
CA VAL A 78 10.60 7.78 -7.62
C VAL A 78 11.37 6.69 -6.89
N MET A 79 12.01 5.78 -7.62
CA MET A 79 12.65 4.58 -7.09
C MET A 79 14.13 4.85 -6.83
N LEU A 80 14.68 4.31 -5.74
CA LEU A 80 16.11 4.50 -5.42
C LEU A 80 17.01 3.79 -6.44
N ASP A 81 16.81 2.49 -6.64
CA ASP A 81 17.39 1.73 -7.74
C ASP A 81 16.49 0.55 -8.10
N LEU A 82 15.64 0.73 -9.11
CA LEU A 82 14.69 -0.30 -9.51
C LEU A 82 15.38 -1.54 -10.08
N ARG A 83 16.58 -1.40 -10.67
CA ARG A 83 17.27 -2.47 -11.39
C ARG A 83 17.96 -3.45 -10.46
N GLU A 84 18.26 -3.01 -9.26
CA GLU A 84 18.80 -3.84 -8.17
C GLU A 84 17.69 -4.51 -7.35
N SER A 85 16.41 -4.23 -7.63
CA SER A 85 15.33 -5.00 -7.04
C SER A 85 15.42 -6.46 -7.49
N GLU A 86 14.98 -7.38 -6.64
CA GLU A 86 15.07 -8.82 -6.90
C GLU A 86 13.74 -9.48 -6.54
N ILE A 87 13.37 -10.57 -7.22
CA ILE A 87 12.28 -11.44 -6.78
C ILE A 87 12.85 -12.77 -6.32
N GLU A 88 12.22 -13.38 -5.31
CA GLU A 88 12.60 -14.74 -4.91
C GLU A 88 12.38 -15.74 -6.05
N SER A 89 13.36 -16.62 -6.26
CA SER A 89 13.42 -17.54 -7.40
C SER A 89 12.37 -18.68 -7.37
N SER A 90 11.62 -18.80 -6.28
CA SER A 90 10.74 -19.94 -5.97
C SER A 90 9.36 -19.87 -6.64
N GLY A 91 9.00 -18.76 -7.30
CA GLY A 91 7.62 -18.51 -7.75
C GLY A 91 7.30 -18.76 -9.22
N GLY A 92 8.25 -19.27 -10.02
CA GLY A 92 8.02 -19.45 -11.47
C GLY A 92 7.82 -18.13 -12.22
N TRP A 93 8.24 -17.01 -11.64
CA TRP A 93 8.26 -15.70 -12.27
C TRP A 93 9.67 -15.35 -12.72
N GLU A 94 9.74 -14.65 -13.84
CA GLU A 94 10.95 -14.00 -14.32
C GLU A 94 10.67 -12.51 -14.46
N VAL A 95 11.71 -11.71 -14.21
CA VAL A 95 11.65 -10.25 -14.28
C VAL A 95 12.75 -9.71 -15.17
N ALA A 96 12.44 -8.61 -15.84
CA ALA A 96 13.44 -7.78 -16.49
C ALA A 96 13.15 -6.31 -16.19
N TYR A 97 14.20 -5.50 -16.22
CA TYR A 97 14.14 -4.08 -15.90
C TYR A 97 14.40 -3.26 -17.15
N GLY A 98 13.74 -2.11 -17.25
CA GLY A 98 13.83 -1.24 -18.41
C GLY A 98 13.57 0.22 -18.09
N VAL A 99 13.77 1.05 -19.09
CA VAL A 99 13.34 2.45 -19.08
C VAL A 99 12.47 2.67 -20.30
N VAL A 100 11.19 2.94 -20.08
CA VAL A 100 10.21 3.14 -21.16
C VAL A 100 9.91 4.63 -21.28
N LYS A 101 10.04 5.18 -22.48
CA LYS A 101 9.59 6.54 -22.77
C LYS A 101 8.17 6.49 -23.29
N ASP A 102 7.29 7.32 -22.75
CA ASP A 102 5.97 7.48 -23.34
C ASP A 102 6.07 8.35 -24.59
N SER A 103 5.24 8.06 -25.59
CA SER A 103 5.08 8.87 -26.79
C SER A 103 4.46 10.25 -26.51
N THR A 104 3.73 10.40 -25.39
CA THR A 104 3.04 11.64 -25.02
C THR A 104 3.75 12.48 -23.95
N SER A 105 4.70 11.88 -23.23
CA SER A 105 5.49 12.51 -22.17
C SER A 105 6.98 12.28 -22.40
N ASN A 106 7.77 13.36 -22.43
CA ASN A 106 9.23 13.28 -22.50
C ASN A 106 9.88 12.71 -21.23
N ALA A 107 9.13 12.58 -20.13
CA ALA A 107 9.64 12.00 -18.89
C ALA A 107 9.68 10.46 -19.02
N PRO A 108 10.84 9.84 -18.85
CA PRO A 108 10.93 8.38 -18.91
C PRO A 108 10.32 7.75 -17.65
N PHE A 109 9.92 6.49 -17.80
CA PHE A 109 9.49 5.65 -16.70
C PHE A 109 10.54 4.57 -16.45
N GLU A 110 10.86 4.33 -15.19
CA GLU A 110 11.56 3.13 -14.76
C GLU A 110 10.54 1.98 -14.69
N SER A 111 10.91 0.80 -15.17
CA SER A 111 9.90 -0.24 -15.38
C SER A 111 10.39 -1.65 -15.06
N ILE A 112 9.46 -2.48 -14.56
CA ILE A 112 9.66 -3.93 -14.35
C ILE A 112 8.67 -4.69 -15.23
N TYR A 113 9.21 -5.58 -16.07
CA TYR A 113 8.46 -6.56 -16.85
C TYR A 113 8.36 -7.85 -16.05
N PHE A 114 7.18 -8.44 -15.98
CA PHE A 114 6.96 -9.72 -15.32
C PHE A 114 6.45 -10.76 -16.31
N LEU A 115 7.09 -11.92 -16.29
CA LEU A 115 6.70 -13.10 -17.05
C LEU A 115 6.50 -14.27 -16.11
N LYS A 116 5.33 -14.90 -16.18
CA LYS A 116 5.05 -16.16 -15.51
C LYS A 116 5.43 -17.32 -16.44
N LYS A 117 6.21 -18.28 -15.95
CA LYS A 117 6.72 -19.42 -16.73
C LYS A 117 5.66 -20.47 -17.05
N GLU A 118 4.69 -20.59 -16.16
CA GLU A 118 3.59 -21.55 -16.24
C GLU A 118 2.27 -20.82 -16.49
N GLU A 119 1.36 -21.51 -17.18
CA GLU A 119 0.00 -21.02 -17.38
C GLU A 119 -0.73 -20.93 -16.04
N GLN A 120 -1.51 -19.86 -15.86
CA GLN A 120 -2.43 -19.73 -14.74
C GLN A 120 -3.68 -18.96 -15.15
N GLU A 121 -4.83 -19.45 -14.69
CA GLU A 121 -6.09 -18.74 -14.81
C GLU A 121 -6.42 -18.01 -13.50
N LEU A 122 -7.11 -16.87 -13.66
CA LEU A 122 -7.82 -16.15 -12.63
C LEU A 122 -9.31 -16.17 -13.00
N GLU A 123 -10.13 -16.66 -12.09
CA GLU A 123 -11.57 -16.55 -12.10
C GLU A 123 -12.04 -15.10 -12.12
N GLY A 124 -13.32 -14.92 -12.46
CA GLY A 124 -13.96 -13.61 -12.47
C GLY A 124 -14.09 -13.00 -11.06
N ARG A 125 -14.31 -11.69 -11.03
CA ARG A 125 -14.52 -10.89 -9.81
C ARG A 125 -15.55 -11.54 -8.89
N GLY A 126 -15.25 -11.55 -7.60
CA GLY A 126 -16.15 -12.07 -6.56
C GLY A 126 -15.85 -13.51 -6.12
N VAL A 127 -14.88 -14.19 -6.75
CA VAL A 127 -14.31 -15.44 -6.21
C VAL A 127 -13.26 -15.08 -5.17
N GLU A 128 -13.57 -15.35 -3.90
CA GLU A 128 -12.68 -15.02 -2.78
C GLU A 128 -11.41 -15.87 -2.82
N GLY A 129 -10.26 -15.22 -2.57
CA GLY A 129 -8.95 -15.87 -2.55
C GLY A 129 -8.28 -16.08 -3.91
N ASP A 130 -9.00 -15.86 -5.01
CA ASP A 130 -8.44 -16.05 -6.34
C ASP A 130 -7.68 -14.81 -6.83
N ASN A 131 -6.39 -14.79 -6.49
CA ASN A 131 -5.46 -13.71 -6.85
C ASN A 131 -4.13 -14.30 -7.28
N VAL A 132 -3.39 -13.56 -8.11
CA VAL A 132 -1.98 -13.85 -8.39
C VAL A 132 -1.13 -13.01 -7.46
N VAL A 133 -0.34 -13.66 -6.62
CA VAL A 133 0.65 -13.00 -5.76
C VAL A 133 2.03 -13.31 -6.31
N LEU A 134 2.79 -12.26 -6.63
CA LEU A 134 4.17 -12.42 -7.04
C LEU A 134 5.05 -12.72 -5.81
N PRO A 135 6.20 -13.41 -6.00
CA PRO A 135 7.23 -13.48 -4.98
C PRO A 135 7.59 -12.08 -4.46
N PRO A 136 7.98 -11.97 -3.18
CA PRO A 136 8.37 -10.67 -2.62
C PRO A 136 9.46 -10.01 -3.48
N LEU A 137 9.23 -8.74 -3.80
CA LEU A 137 10.21 -7.82 -4.37
C LEU A 137 11.12 -7.35 -3.23
N GLN A 138 12.37 -7.78 -3.26
CA GLN A 138 13.44 -7.34 -2.36
C GLN A 138 14.13 -6.11 -2.93
N LYS A 139 14.84 -5.36 -2.07
CA LYS A 139 15.59 -4.14 -2.45
C LYS A 139 14.72 -3.08 -3.16
N PHE A 140 13.41 -3.13 -2.92
CA PHE A 140 12.43 -2.30 -3.61
C PHE A 140 11.99 -1.16 -2.70
N CYS A 141 12.52 0.04 -2.94
CA CYS A 141 12.25 1.23 -2.14
C CYS A 141 12.30 2.52 -2.98
N ALA A 142 11.68 3.56 -2.44
CA ALA A 142 11.66 4.88 -3.06
C ALA A 142 12.94 5.67 -2.72
N ASP A 143 13.31 6.57 -3.62
CA ASP A 143 14.44 7.49 -3.42
C ASP A 143 14.13 8.44 -2.23
N PRO A 144 15.05 8.58 -1.26
CA PRO A 144 14.86 9.50 -0.13
C PRO A 144 14.80 10.97 -0.56
N GLY A 145 15.37 11.32 -1.71
CA GLY A 145 15.30 12.62 -2.36
C GLY A 145 14.01 12.88 -3.14
N TYR A 146 13.12 11.90 -3.32
CA TYR A 146 11.83 12.13 -3.97
C TYR A 146 10.98 13.09 -3.12
N GLU A 147 10.55 14.22 -3.68
CA GLU A 147 9.95 15.31 -2.88
C GLU A 147 8.47 15.09 -2.55
N ASP A 148 7.73 14.38 -3.41
CA ASP A 148 6.29 14.18 -3.22
C ASP A 148 5.97 13.04 -2.24
N ASP A 149 4.83 13.16 -1.54
CA ASP A 149 4.29 12.12 -0.65
C ASP A 149 3.53 11.01 -1.40
N SER A 150 3.37 11.15 -2.72
CA SER A 150 2.63 10.19 -3.55
C SER A 150 3.05 10.25 -5.00
N THR A 151 2.86 9.16 -5.73
CA THR A 151 3.17 9.08 -7.16
C THR A 151 2.18 8.16 -7.88
N ASN A 152 2.07 8.30 -9.20
CA ASN A 152 1.21 7.43 -10.02
C ASN A 152 2.03 6.29 -10.60
N VAL A 153 1.63 5.06 -10.29
CA VAL A 153 2.22 3.83 -10.84
C VAL A 153 1.27 3.22 -11.83
N GLU A 154 1.79 2.76 -12.96
CA GLU A 154 0.99 2.18 -14.04
C GLU A 154 1.27 0.68 -14.19
N LEU A 155 0.21 -0.12 -14.22
CA LEU A 155 0.24 -1.52 -14.60
C LEU A 155 -0.29 -1.66 -16.03
N TRP A 156 0.60 -1.98 -16.95
CA TRP A 156 0.31 -2.20 -18.36
C TRP A 156 0.13 -3.69 -18.64
N TYR A 157 -0.87 -4.04 -19.44
CA TYR A 157 -1.13 -5.42 -19.83
C TYR A 157 -0.26 -5.81 -21.04
N GLY A 158 0.44 -6.93 -20.90
CA GLY A 158 1.29 -7.49 -21.94
C GLY A 158 0.55 -8.38 -22.95
N PRO A 159 1.26 -8.83 -24.00
CA PRO A 159 0.69 -9.66 -25.07
C PRO A 159 0.26 -11.06 -24.61
N LEU A 160 0.78 -11.55 -23.48
CA LEU A 160 0.49 -12.89 -22.97
C LEU A 160 -0.67 -12.94 -21.97
N LEU A 161 -1.39 -11.82 -21.78
CA LEU A 161 -2.57 -11.76 -20.95
C LEU A 161 -3.82 -11.90 -21.83
N GLU A 162 -4.69 -12.86 -21.51
CA GLU A 162 -5.91 -13.16 -22.26
C GLU A 162 -7.14 -13.11 -21.35
N TYR A 163 -8.33 -12.88 -21.91
CA TYR A 163 -9.60 -13.11 -21.22
C TYR A 163 -10.47 -14.13 -21.95
N MET A 164 -11.31 -14.82 -21.19
CA MET A 164 -12.28 -15.76 -21.74
C MET A 164 -13.51 -14.98 -22.22
N LYS A 165 -13.64 -14.81 -23.54
CA LYS A 165 -14.80 -14.13 -24.15
C LYS A 165 -16.06 -15.00 -23.97
N GLU A 166 -15.93 -16.26 -24.36
CA GLU A 166 -16.91 -17.34 -24.31
C GLU A 166 -16.18 -18.63 -23.94
N GLU A 167 -16.91 -19.66 -23.50
CA GLU A 167 -16.32 -20.92 -23.05
C GLU A 167 -15.35 -21.51 -24.09
N GLY A 168 -14.13 -21.80 -23.67
CA GLY A 168 -13.05 -22.31 -24.54
C GLY A 168 -12.46 -21.29 -25.52
N THR A 169 -12.96 -20.06 -25.58
CA THR A 169 -12.47 -19.01 -26.48
C THR A 169 -11.77 -17.90 -25.71
N TRP A 170 -10.45 -17.84 -25.87
CA TRP A 170 -9.59 -16.84 -25.26
C TRP A 170 -9.22 -15.74 -26.26
N CYS A 171 -9.22 -14.50 -25.80
CA CYS A 171 -8.88 -13.33 -26.61
C CYS A 171 -7.81 -12.51 -25.88
N PRO A 172 -6.87 -11.88 -26.59
CA PRO A 172 -5.90 -10.98 -25.97
C PRO A 172 -6.60 -9.89 -25.16
N LEU A 173 -6.13 -9.66 -23.94
CA LEU A 173 -6.58 -8.55 -23.10
C LEU A 173 -6.17 -7.18 -23.68
N ASN A 174 -5.11 -7.20 -24.48
CA ASN A 174 -4.71 -6.13 -25.37
C ASN A 174 -5.12 -6.51 -26.80
N PRO A 175 -6.39 -6.28 -27.20
CA PRO A 175 -6.91 -6.72 -28.50
C PRO A 175 -6.28 -5.99 -29.69
N ASN A 176 -5.54 -4.91 -29.43
CA ASN A 176 -4.98 -4.05 -30.44
C ASN A 176 -3.48 -4.29 -30.59
N ASN A 177 -3.14 -5.09 -31.60
CA ASN A 177 -1.93 -4.87 -32.42
C ASN A 177 -1.94 -3.48 -33.13
N GLU A 178 -2.83 -2.54 -32.74
CA GLU A 178 -2.94 -1.15 -33.22
C GLU A 178 -2.32 -0.13 -32.25
N GLY A 179 -1.53 -0.56 -31.26
CA GLY A 179 -0.65 0.34 -30.51
C GLY A 179 -1.34 1.25 -29.47
N VAL A 180 -2.52 0.88 -28.96
CA VAL A 180 -3.13 1.53 -27.79
C VAL A 180 -3.06 0.54 -26.62
N PRO A 181 -2.05 0.64 -25.76
CA PRO A 181 -1.86 -0.37 -24.74
C PRO A 181 -2.82 -0.10 -23.57
N VAL A 182 -3.37 -1.17 -22.99
CA VAL A 182 -4.37 -1.09 -21.91
C VAL A 182 -3.64 -1.15 -20.58
N TYR A 183 -3.91 -0.19 -19.70
CA TYR A 183 -3.27 -0.09 -18.40
C TYR A 183 -4.23 0.35 -17.30
N VAL A 184 -3.81 0.15 -16.06
CA VAL A 184 -4.43 0.72 -14.86
C VAL A 184 -3.39 1.60 -14.19
N SER A 185 -3.77 2.82 -13.84
CA SER A 185 -2.93 3.73 -13.05
C SER A 185 -3.48 3.82 -11.63
N LYS A 186 -2.59 3.76 -10.63
CA LYS A 186 -2.93 3.99 -9.22
C LYS A 186 -1.97 4.98 -8.61
N THR A 187 -2.54 5.95 -7.89
CA THR A 187 -1.76 6.76 -6.96
C THR A 187 -1.38 5.89 -5.76
N ILE A 188 -0.09 5.83 -5.48
CA ILE A 188 0.49 5.16 -4.31
C ILE A 188 1.15 6.20 -3.41
N THR A 189 1.20 5.92 -2.11
CA THR A 189 1.89 6.76 -1.13
C THR A 189 3.40 6.49 -1.19
N VAL A 190 4.20 7.55 -1.18
CA VAL A 190 5.65 7.47 -1.01
C VAL A 190 5.98 7.99 0.39
N ALA A 191 6.18 7.08 1.32
CA ALA A 191 6.29 7.41 2.73
C ALA A 191 7.76 7.51 3.15
N ASP A 192 8.13 8.66 3.70
CA ASP A 192 9.34 8.79 4.51
C ASP A 192 9.02 8.29 5.93
N PRO A 193 9.63 7.19 6.41
CA PRO A 193 9.52 6.81 7.81
C PRO A 193 10.33 7.80 8.67
N LYS A 194 9.81 9.02 8.86
CA LYS A 194 10.44 10.02 9.75
C LYS A 194 10.47 9.50 11.19
N GLY A 195 11.65 9.06 11.62
CA GLY A 195 11.94 8.47 12.94
C GLY A 195 13.34 7.84 12.93
N LYS A 196 13.84 7.30 14.06
CA LYS A 196 15.11 6.54 14.06
C LYS A 196 15.03 5.49 12.93
N GLY A 197 15.86 5.58 11.89
CA GLY A 197 15.75 4.80 10.63
C GLY A 197 15.75 3.27 10.77
N ASN A 198 16.03 2.77 11.98
CA ASN A 198 16.04 1.37 12.36
C ASN A 198 14.87 0.94 13.27
N ILE A 199 13.81 1.73 13.43
CA ILE A 199 12.61 1.23 14.12
C ILE A 199 11.78 0.45 13.09
N PRO A 200 11.65 -0.88 13.24
CA PRO A 200 10.94 -1.71 12.28
C PRO A 200 9.44 -1.61 12.53
N LEU A 201 8.86 -0.42 12.39
CA LEU A 201 7.44 -0.19 12.59
C LEU A 201 6.84 0.50 11.37
N HIS A 202 5.72 -0.04 10.92
CA HIS A 202 4.79 0.72 10.11
C HIS A 202 3.63 1.20 10.95
N VAL A 203 3.21 2.45 10.70
CA VAL A 203 2.01 3.05 11.24
C VAL A 203 1.13 3.51 10.08
N GLY A 204 -0.11 3.05 10.05
CA GLY A 204 -1.07 3.43 9.00
C GLY A 204 -2.50 3.23 9.44
N PHE A 205 -3.46 3.82 8.71
CA PHE A 205 -4.87 3.61 8.98
C PHE A 205 -5.41 2.40 8.22
N LYS A 206 -6.20 1.57 8.90
CA LYS A 206 -6.98 0.50 8.30
C LYS A 206 -8.31 1.09 7.83
N GLY A 207 -8.55 1.07 6.52
CA GLY A 207 -9.75 1.66 5.92
C GLY A 207 -9.54 3.14 5.61
N SER A 208 -10.53 3.97 5.96
CA SER A 208 -10.44 5.42 5.74
C SER A 208 -9.43 6.08 6.68
N ASN A 209 -8.66 7.03 6.16
CA ASN A 209 -7.81 7.95 6.91
C ASN A 209 -8.40 9.38 6.94
N THR A 210 -9.65 9.55 6.53
CA THR A 210 -10.35 10.84 6.46
C THR A 210 -11.50 10.89 7.46
N ILE A 211 -11.72 12.07 8.03
CA ILE A 211 -12.87 12.36 8.90
C ILE A 211 -13.70 13.49 8.30
N LEU A 212 -14.98 13.55 8.64
CA LEU A 212 -15.84 14.68 8.32
C LEU A 212 -15.57 15.85 9.27
N ASN A 213 -15.24 17.00 8.70
CA ASN A 213 -14.97 18.24 9.43
C ASN A 213 -16.18 19.18 9.38
N ASP A 214 -17.11 19.03 10.32
CA ASP A 214 -18.30 19.87 10.44
C ASP A 214 -18.51 20.44 11.85
N GLY A 215 -17.54 20.22 12.75
CA GLY A 215 -17.57 20.65 14.14
C GLY A 215 -18.55 19.89 15.04
N LYS A 216 -19.24 18.85 14.54
CA LYS A 216 -20.35 18.20 15.26
C LYS A 216 -20.27 16.68 15.25
N GLU A 217 -20.07 16.09 14.08
CA GLU A 217 -20.13 14.64 13.93
C GLU A 217 -18.92 13.97 14.56
N GLN A 218 -19.18 12.87 15.27
CA GLN A 218 -18.13 12.06 15.89
C GLN A 218 -17.61 11.05 14.89
N ASN A 219 -16.33 11.17 14.54
CA ASN A 219 -15.68 10.29 13.60
C ASN A 219 -14.90 9.18 14.31
N GLN A 220 -14.64 8.10 13.58
CA GLN A 220 -13.79 6.99 14.01
C GLN A 220 -12.74 6.68 12.95
N LEU A 221 -11.52 6.43 13.40
CA LEU A 221 -10.42 5.90 12.61
C LEU A 221 -9.87 4.63 13.27
N THR A 222 -9.27 3.75 12.48
CA THR A 222 -8.57 2.57 13.00
C THR A 222 -7.10 2.66 12.64
N LEU A 223 -6.24 2.95 13.63
CA LEU A 223 -4.79 2.98 13.46
C LEU A 223 -4.23 1.57 13.59
N ARG A 224 -3.27 1.21 12.76
CA ARG A 224 -2.55 -0.05 12.80
C ARG A 224 -1.05 0.20 12.90
N ILE A 225 -0.44 -0.39 13.93
CA ILE A 225 1.01 -0.35 14.18
C ILE A 225 1.55 -1.76 13.96
N THR A 226 2.44 -1.98 12.99
CA THR A 226 2.92 -3.31 12.56
C THR A 226 4.42 -3.40 12.69
N ASN A 227 4.95 -4.49 13.27
CA ASN A 227 6.39 -4.77 13.25
C ASN A 227 6.81 -5.23 11.85
N THR A 228 7.70 -4.49 11.20
CA THR A 228 8.23 -4.79 9.86
C THR A 228 9.64 -5.38 9.87
N GLY A 229 10.14 -5.79 11.04
CA GLY A 229 11.54 -6.14 11.24
C GLY A 229 11.77 -7.64 11.08
N GLU A 230 12.63 -7.99 10.14
CA GLU A 230 12.96 -9.39 9.79
C GLU A 230 13.73 -10.16 10.87
N ARG A 231 14.24 -9.48 11.91
CA ARG A 231 15.21 -10.08 12.85
C ARG A 231 14.86 -9.99 14.33
N GLY A 232 13.62 -9.66 14.69
CA GLY A 232 13.27 -9.69 16.11
C GLY A 232 11.85 -9.33 16.46
N LYS A 233 11.33 -10.05 17.47
CA LYS A 233 10.17 -9.61 18.24
C LYS A 233 10.50 -8.29 18.92
N LEU A 234 9.74 -7.24 18.60
CA LEU A 234 9.74 -6.01 19.39
C LEU A 234 9.21 -6.35 20.78
N SER A 235 10.10 -6.38 21.76
CA SER A 235 9.73 -6.55 23.15
C SER A 235 9.39 -5.19 23.74
N PHE A 236 8.34 -5.15 24.56
CA PHE A 236 7.93 -3.95 25.26
C PHE A 236 8.13 -4.20 26.75
N THR A 237 8.89 -3.33 27.40
CA THR A 237 8.88 -3.27 28.86
C THR A 237 7.78 -2.30 29.30
N ASP A 238 7.27 -2.43 30.53
CA ASP A 238 6.25 -1.49 31.06
C ASP A 238 6.73 -0.01 31.03
N ASN A 239 8.03 0.22 30.89
CA ASN A 239 8.65 1.54 30.83
C ASN A 239 8.81 2.10 29.40
N GLU A 240 8.41 1.35 28.37
CA GLU A 240 8.56 1.73 26.96
C GLU A 240 7.23 1.61 26.19
N PRO A 241 6.18 2.35 26.60
CA PRO A 241 4.92 2.38 25.85
C PRO A 241 5.11 3.02 24.48
N PHE A 242 4.23 2.68 23.54
CA PHE A 242 3.99 3.59 22.42
C PHE A 242 3.31 4.84 22.95
N LYS A 243 3.75 6.01 22.50
CA LYS A 243 3.02 7.26 22.72
C LYS A 243 2.34 7.64 21.42
N VAL A 244 1.02 7.75 21.44
CA VAL A 244 0.21 8.20 20.31
C VAL A 244 -0.36 9.56 20.66
N TRP A 245 -0.27 10.54 19.76
CA TRP A 245 -0.90 11.85 19.98
C TRP A 245 -1.21 12.58 18.69
N PHE A 246 -2.10 13.57 18.78
CA PHE A 246 -2.40 14.49 17.69
C PHE A 246 -1.73 15.84 17.93
N GLU A 247 -1.42 16.55 16.86
CA GLU A 247 -1.09 17.97 16.97
C GLU A 247 -2.31 18.74 17.51
N THR A 248 -2.10 19.57 18.53
CA THR A 248 -3.15 20.41 19.14
C THR A 248 -2.75 21.88 19.15
N GLY A 249 -3.75 22.76 19.03
CA GLY A 249 -3.56 24.21 19.11
C GLY A 249 -4.81 24.98 18.68
N GLU A 250 -4.80 26.28 18.94
CA GLU A 250 -5.85 27.17 18.47
C GLU A 250 -5.85 27.26 16.94
N GLU A 251 -7.04 27.36 16.34
CA GLU A 251 -7.24 27.35 14.88
C GLU A 251 -6.38 28.38 14.14
N GLN A 252 -6.25 29.58 14.71
CA GLN A 252 -5.54 30.71 14.12
C GLN A 252 -4.01 30.53 14.18
N GLU A 253 -3.52 29.85 15.21
CA GLU A 253 -2.07 29.67 15.45
C GLU A 253 -1.54 28.40 14.80
N LYS A 254 -2.33 27.32 14.82
CA LYS A 254 -1.99 26.02 14.24
C LYS A 254 -3.15 25.49 13.38
N PRO A 255 -3.34 26.03 12.16
CA PRO A 255 -4.41 25.59 11.27
C PRO A 255 -4.28 24.12 10.80
N TYR A 256 -3.10 23.50 11.01
CA TYR A 256 -2.80 22.09 10.72
C TYR A 256 -2.96 21.16 11.94
N ALA A 257 -3.33 21.69 13.11
CA ALA A 257 -3.68 20.88 14.27
C ALA A 257 -5.00 20.15 14.02
N LEU A 258 -5.19 18.99 14.66
CA LEU A 258 -6.46 18.26 14.55
C LEU A 258 -7.59 19.07 15.19
N ALA A 259 -7.37 19.58 16.41
CA ALA A 259 -8.31 20.38 17.16
C ALA A 259 -7.62 21.08 18.34
N GLU A 260 -8.39 21.89 19.08
CA GLU A 260 -7.98 22.37 20.40
C GLU A 260 -7.83 21.21 21.41
N VAL A 261 -6.98 21.42 22.41
CA VAL A 261 -6.62 20.39 23.41
C VAL A 261 -7.83 19.79 24.13
N GLU A 262 -8.86 20.59 24.45
CA GLU A 262 -10.06 20.11 25.14
C GLU A 262 -10.90 19.15 24.30
N LYS A 263 -10.93 19.34 22.98
CA LYS A 263 -11.60 18.40 22.06
C LYS A 263 -10.80 17.10 21.93
N VAL A 264 -9.47 17.21 21.84
CA VAL A 264 -8.59 16.03 21.76
C VAL A 264 -8.64 15.21 23.05
N LYS A 265 -8.81 15.82 24.22
CA LYS A 265 -9.07 15.09 25.48
C LYS A 265 -10.34 14.22 25.43
N GLY A 266 -11.34 14.61 24.64
CA GLY A 266 -12.57 13.83 24.43
C GLY A 266 -12.42 12.61 23.52
N ILE A 267 -11.28 12.48 22.81
CA ILE A 267 -10.99 11.34 21.94
C ILE A 267 -10.71 10.10 22.81
N ARG A 268 -11.22 8.96 22.37
CA ARG A 268 -10.97 7.66 23.01
C ARG A 268 -10.11 6.80 22.11
N VAL A 269 -8.96 6.35 22.60
CA VAL A 269 -8.08 5.41 21.90
C VAL A 269 -8.09 4.08 22.63
N GLU A 270 -8.48 3.01 21.94
CA GLU A 270 -8.61 1.67 22.53
C GLU A 270 -7.96 0.60 21.67
N PRO A 271 -7.20 -0.35 22.25
CA PRO A 271 -6.74 -1.50 21.49
C PRO A 271 -7.90 -2.42 21.14
N ALA A 272 -7.90 -2.95 19.91
CA ALA A 272 -8.90 -3.93 19.47
C ALA A 272 -8.81 -5.26 20.26
N ASP A 273 -7.61 -5.63 20.73
CA ASP A 273 -7.38 -6.79 21.59
C ASP A 273 -6.98 -6.36 23.01
N LEU A 274 -8.00 -6.10 23.82
CA LEU A 274 -7.87 -5.70 25.23
C LEU A 274 -7.25 -6.77 26.13
N ARG A 275 -7.07 -8.01 25.65
CA ARG A 275 -6.37 -9.07 26.41
C ARG A 275 -4.86 -8.97 26.27
N LYS A 276 -4.41 -8.26 25.24
CA LYS A 276 -3.01 -8.13 24.84
C LYS A 276 -2.44 -6.74 25.12
N TRP A 277 -3.27 -5.72 25.00
CA TRP A 277 -2.84 -4.32 25.03
C TRP A 277 -3.79 -3.47 25.85
N LYS A 278 -3.22 -2.46 26.53
CA LYS A 278 -3.95 -1.39 27.22
C LYS A 278 -3.58 -0.05 26.64
N ALA A 279 -4.54 0.87 26.66
CA ALA A 279 -4.34 2.28 26.35
C ALA A 279 -4.72 3.12 27.56
N ASN A 280 -3.82 4.02 27.98
CA ASN A 280 -4.07 4.99 29.03
C ASN A 280 -3.89 6.39 28.47
N GLN A 281 -4.88 7.25 28.65
CA GLN A 281 -4.78 8.66 28.25
C GLN A 281 -4.02 9.46 29.32
N GLU A 282 -3.05 10.25 28.89
CA GLU A 282 -2.36 11.25 29.70
C GLU A 282 -3.11 12.59 29.68
N THR A 283 -2.71 13.52 30.55
CA THR A 283 -3.42 14.78 30.80
C THR A 283 -3.45 15.76 29.61
N ASP A 284 -2.62 15.55 28.59
CA ASP A 284 -2.44 16.43 27.42
C ASP A 284 -3.02 15.86 26.11
N GLY A 285 -3.84 14.80 26.18
CA GLY A 285 -4.40 14.17 24.98
C GLY A 285 -3.37 13.29 24.25
N LYS A 286 -2.40 12.76 24.98
CA LYS A 286 -1.54 11.66 24.55
C LYS A 286 -2.07 10.34 25.09
N TRP A 287 -1.82 9.25 24.39
CA TRP A 287 -2.17 7.90 24.83
C TRP A 287 -0.93 7.02 24.90
N LEU A 288 -0.74 6.38 26.05
CA LEU A 288 0.27 5.37 26.27
C LEU A 288 -0.33 4.00 25.96
N ILE A 289 0.22 3.33 24.95
CA ILE A 289 -0.16 1.97 24.57
C ILE A 289 0.92 1.01 25.06
N SER A 290 0.53 0.11 25.95
CA SER A 290 1.43 -0.84 26.59
C SER A 290 0.90 -2.26 26.46
N PRO A 291 1.77 -3.28 26.49
CA PRO A 291 1.31 -4.65 26.63
C PRO A 291 0.59 -4.85 27.98
N GLU A 292 -0.33 -5.81 28.03
CA GLU A 292 -0.93 -6.28 29.29
C GLU A 292 0.03 -7.20 30.09
N LYS A 293 1.02 -7.80 29.42
CA LYS A 293 2.02 -8.68 30.05
C LYS A 293 3.41 -8.35 29.54
N ILE A 294 4.41 -8.31 30.41
CA ILE A 294 5.81 -7.97 30.08
C ILE A 294 6.43 -8.89 28.99
N SER A 295 6.00 -10.16 28.89
CA SER A 295 6.48 -11.07 27.85
C SER A 295 5.83 -10.86 26.48
N GLN A 296 4.91 -9.92 26.38
CA GLN A 296 4.18 -9.60 25.16
C GLN A 296 5.01 -8.65 24.29
N GLY A 297 5.09 -8.99 23.02
CA GLY A 297 5.79 -8.21 22.02
C GLY A 297 5.13 -8.36 20.68
N LEU A 298 5.58 -7.56 19.72
CA LEU A 298 5.16 -7.70 18.34
C LEU A 298 6.21 -8.55 17.65
N SER A 299 5.86 -9.79 17.34
CA SER A 299 6.68 -10.63 16.46
C SER A 299 6.73 -10.00 15.06
N GLU A 300 7.61 -10.46 14.19
CA GLU A 300 7.64 -10.03 12.79
C GLU A 300 6.22 -10.10 12.17
N LEU A 301 5.79 -9.01 11.55
CA LEU A 301 4.47 -8.80 10.94
C LEU A 301 3.26 -8.85 11.90
N GLU A 302 3.49 -9.06 13.21
CA GLU A 302 2.47 -8.86 14.22
C GLU A 302 2.20 -7.36 14.39
N TYR A 303 1.00 -7.04 14.85
CA TYR A 303 0.50 -5.67 14.87
C TYR A 303 -0.44 -5.42 16.05
N ILE A 304 -0.69 -4.14 16.27
CA ILE A 304 -1.71 -3.60 17.15
C ILE A 304 -2.70 -2.83 16.29
N GLU A 305 -4.00 -3.03 16.52
CA GLU A 305 -5.03 -2.14 16.01
C GLU A 305 -5.58 -1.30 17.15
N LEU A 306 -5.63 0.01 16.95
CA LEU A 306 -6.18 1.00 17.87
C LEU A 306 -7.41 1.65 17.23
N GLU A 307 -8.55 1.55 17.89
CA GLU A 307 -9.74 2.30 17.52
C GLU A 307 -9.65 3.70 18.14
N ILE A 308 -9.62 4.72 17.28
CA ILE A 308 -9.62 6.14 17.67
C ILE A 308 -11.03 6.66 17.43
N LYS A 309 -11.77 6.92 18.51
CA LYS A 309 -13.20 7.27 18.51
C LYS A 309 -13.41 8.70 18.99
N ASN A 310 -14.60 9.22 18.71
CA ASN A 310 -15.07 10.54 19.14
C ASN A 310 -14.23 11.71 18.58
N ILE A 311 -13.68 11.55 17.38
CA ILE A 311 -12.91 12.62 16.75
C ILE A 311 -13.88 13.68 16.22
N VAL A 312 -13.80 14.89 16.77
CA VAL A 312 -14.57 16.07 16.35
C VAL A 312 -13.61 17.22 16.10
N THR A 313 -13.65 17.80 14.90
CA THR A 313 -12.83 18.96 14.52
C THR A 313 -13.68 20.03 13.83
N ASN A 314 -13.26 21.27 13.99
CA ASN A 314 -13.76 22.45 13.30
C ASN A 314 -12.61 23.32 12.75
N HIS A 315 -11.36 22.82 12.78
CA HIS A 315 -10.20 23.49 12.19
C HIS A 315 -10.32 23.51 10.66
N PRO A 316 -9.53 24.30 9.92
CA PRO A 316 -9.55 24.28 8.47
C PRO A 316 -9.38 22.88 7.88
N THR A 317 -10.14 22.58 6.82
CA THR A 317 -9.98 21.32 6.09
C THR A 317 -8.58 21.20 5.50
N GLY A 318 -7.91 20.09 5.79
CA GLY A 318 -6.54 19.83 5.34
C GLY A 318 -5.96 18.56 5.95
N LYS A 319 -4.64 18.39 5.82
CA LYS A 319 -3.89 17.32 6.49
C LYS A 319 -3.72 17.66 7.98
N ALA A 320 -3.94 16.67 8.85
CA ALA A 320 -3.64 16.74 10.27
C ALA A 320 -2.69 15.60 10.66
N ASN A 321 -1.80 15.86 11.61
CA ASN A 321 -0.77 14.89 11.99
C ASN A 321 -1.19 14.06 13.21
N LEU A 322 -0.99 12.75 13.09
CA LEU A 322 -0.90 11.82 14.21
C LEU A 322 0.56 11.40 14.35
N TYR A 323 1.06 11.46 15.56
CA TYR A 323 2.42 11.08 15.89
C TYR A 323 2.41 9.77 16.67
N LEU A 324 3.40 8.93 16.38
CA LEU A 324 3.76 7.77 17.16
C LEU A 324 5.20 7.92 17.61
N GLU A 325 5.44 7.79 18.91
CA GLU A 325 6.77 7.64 19.48
C GLU A 325 6.92 6.22 20.03
N TYR A 326 8.08 5.62 19.77
CA TYR A 326 8.47 4.32 20.28
C TYR A 326 9.94 4.39 20.73
N GLY A 327 10.19 3.90 21.94
CA GLY A 327 11.54 3.79 22.51
C GLY A 327 11.97 4.99 23.34
N GLY A 328 12.59 4.69 24.49
CA GLY A 328 13.53 5.58 25.19
C GLY A 328 14.88 5.63 24.47
#